data_AF-A0A086KCF3-F1
#
_entry.id   AF-A0A086KCF3-F1
#
_cell.length_a   1.000
_cell.length_b   1.000
_cell.length_c   1.000
_cell.angle_alpha   90.00
_cell.angle_beta   90.00
_cell.angle_gamma   90.00
#
_symmetry.space_group_name_H-M   'P 1'
#
loop_
_entity.id
_entity.type
_entity.pdbx_description
1 polymer ?
#
loop_
_entity_poly.entity_id
_entity_poly.type
_entity_poly.pdbx_seq_one_letter_code
_entity_poly.pdbx_strand_id
1 'polypeptide(L)'
;MSGIDYQNRVGHKTGSGAPATAQEWNLERKERLRRLALETVDLNKDPYFMKNHLGHFECRLCLTLHVNEGSYLAHTQGRKHQTNLARRKEKEKAESAVAPVPAKVAPSRVGFTVKIGRPGYRVSKLRDPDSLQKALLFEIDYPEINEGAKPYHRFMSSFEQRVESPPDTKYQFLLFAADPYETIAFKIPNMEVDRSEGKFYSNWDAEKKVYTIQLFFL
;
A
#
# COMPACT_ATOMS: atom_id res chain seq x y z
N MET A 1 39.63 -15.54 69.80
CA MET A 1 38.62 -14.52 69.45
C MET A 1 38.61 -14.39 67.95
N SER A 2 37.67 -15.06 67.28
CA SER A 2 37.55 -14.99 65.82
C SER A 2 36.99 -13.63 65.43
N GLY A 3 37.82 -12.81 64.78
CA GLY A 3 37.45 -11.48 64.30
C GLY A 3 36.37 -11.59 63.24
N ILE A 4 35.27 -10.86 63.43
CA ILE A 4 34.24 -10.65 62.41
C ILE A 4 34.90 -9.94 61.23
N ASP A 5 34.78 -10.52 60.04
CA ASP A 5 35.28 -9.98 58.79
C ASP A 5 34.39 -8.82 58.31
N TYR A 6 34.99 -7.63 58.19
CA TYR A 6 34.33 -6.39 57.77
C TYR A 6 34.54 -6.08 56.27
N GLN A 7 35.28 -6.91 55.52
CA GLN A 7 35.69 -6.58 54.15
C GLN A 7 34.58 -6.76 53.11
N ASN A 8 33.52 -7.53 53.41
CA ASN A 8 32.39 -7.78 52.50
C ASN A 8 31.05 -7.18 52.96
N ARG A 9 31.08 -6.08 53.73
CA ARG A 9 29.85 -5.34 54.06
C ARG A 9 29.50 -4.40 52.91
N VAL A 10 28.26 -4.46 52.41
CA VAL A 10 27.75 -3.54 51.38
C VAL A 10 27.75 -2.12 51.95
N GLY A 11 28.88 -1.42 51.81
CA GLY A 11 29.08 -0.08 52.33
C GLY A 11 28.40 0.94 51.43
N HIS A 12 27.29 1.50 51.90
CA HIS A 12 26.74 2.73 51.31
C HIS A 12 27.53 3.92 51.88
N LYS A 13 27.90 4.89 51.03
CA LYS A 13 28.46 6.16 51.50
C LYS A 13 27.33 6.96 52.14
N THR A 14 27.54 7.50 53.34
CA THR A 14 26.56 8.34 54.03
C THR A 14 26.21 9.52 53.11
N GLY A 15 24.96 9.60 52.66
CA GLY A 15 24.46 10.63 51.74
C GLY A 15 24.42 10.25 50.24
N SER A 16 24.89 9.06 49.83
CA SER A 16 24.85 8.64 48.41
C SER A 16 23.53 7.99 47.95
N GLY A 17 22.49 8.02 48.78
CA GLY A 17 21.30 7.19 48.59
C GLY A 17 21.58 5.71 48.93
N ALA A 18 20.55 4.98 49.35
CA ALA A 18 20.65 3.54 49.58
C ALA A 18 20.96 2.81 48.26
N PRO A 19 21.69 1.67 48.28
CA PRO A 19 21.87 0.86 47.08
C PRO A 19 20.51 0.44 46.55
N ALA A 20 20.33 0.53 45.23
CA ALA A 20 19.06 0.23 44.59
C ALA A 20 18.57 -1.17 44.99
N THR A 21 17.36 -1.23 45.51
CA THR A 21 16.74 -2.47 45.96
C THR A 21 16.47 -3.39 44.77
N ALA A 22 16.34 -4.70 45.02
CA ALA A 22 15.99 -5.64 43.97
C ALA A 22 14.66 -5.28 43.24
N GLN A 23 13.76 -4.57 43.92
CA GLN A 23 12.51 -4.08 43.35
C GLN A 23 12.75 -2.95 42.34
N GLU A 24 13.64 -2.01 42.66
CA GLU A 24 14.01 -0.89 41.78
C GLU A 24 14.69 -1.38 40.50
N TRP A 25 15.61 -2.35 40.61
CA TRP A 25 16.24 -3.00 39.46
C TRP A 25 15.23 -3.70 38.54
N ASN A 26 14.21 -4.36 39.13
CA ASN A 26 13.16 -5.03 38.35
C ASN A 26 12.25 -4.02 37.64
N LEU A 27 11.95 -2.89 38.27
CA LEU A 27 11.16 -1.82 37.68
C LEU A 27 11.89 -1.17 36.50
N GLU A 28 13.17 -0.82 36.70
CA GLU A 28 14.02 -0.24 35.65
C GLU A 28 14.17 -1.21 34.46
N ARG A 29 14.39 -2.50 34.74
CA ARG A 29 14.44 -3.53 33.69
C ARG A 29 13.13 -3.58 32.89
N LYS A 30 11.99 -3.50 33.55
CA LYS A 30 10.66 -3.53 32.91
C LYS A 30 10.42 -2.28 32.07
N GLU A 31 10.80 -1.09 32.54
CA GLU A 31 10.70 0.15 31.77
C GLU A 31 11.62 0.16 30.56
N ARG A 32 12.86 -0.35 30.71
CA ARG A 32 13.80 -0.47 29.59
C ARG A 32 13.28 -1.40 28.51
N LEU A 33 12.75 -2.57 28.87
CA LEU A 33 12.14 -3.50 27.91
C LEU A 33 10.93 -2.87 27.21
N ARG A 34 10.12 -2.09 27.92
CA ARG A 34 9.00 -1.35 27.32
C ARG A 34 9.49 -0.33 26.28
N ARG A 35 10.57 0.40 26.58
CA ARG A 35 11.15 1.40 25.65
C ARG A 35 11.66 0.76 24.37
N LEU A 36 12.43 -0.33 24.49
CA LEU A 36 12.92 -1.10 23.34
C LEU A 36 11.77 -1.65 22.48
N ALA A 37 10.67 -2.09 23.09
CA ALA A 37 9.51 -2.58 22.37
C ALA A 37 8.78 -1.46 21.59
N LEU A 38 8.70 -0.25 22.15
CA LEU A 38 8.09 0.91 21.47
C LEU A 38 8.97 1.45 20.33
N GLU A 39 10.29 1.36 20.44
CA GLU A 39 11.21 1.74 19.36
C GLU A 39 11.11 0.81 18.14
N THR A 40 10.77 -0.46 18.36
CA THR A 40 10.68 -1.46 17.29
C THR A 40 9.31 -1.55 16.64
N VAL A 41 8.24 -1.18 17.35
CA VAL A 41 6.85 -1.28 16.89
C VAL A 41 6.16 0.08 16.93
N ASP A 42 5.93 0.65 15.74
CA ASP A 42 5.11 1.85 15.60
C ASP A 42 3.62 1.50 15.72
N LEU A 43 3.04 1.86 16.87
CA LEU A 43 1.63 1.62 17.20
C LEU A 43 0.65 2.32 16.27
N ASN A 44 1.05 3.44 15.64
CA ASN A 44 0.16 4.17 14.73
C ASN A 44 -0.07 3.41 13.41
N LYS A 45 0.79 2.43 13.08
CA LYS A 45 0.63 1.58 11.91
C LYS A 45 -0.33 0.42 12.14
N ASP A 46 -0.71 0.15 13.39
CA ASP A 46 -1.71 -0.88 13.70
C ASP A 46 -3.12 -0.35 13.41
N PRO A 47 -3.85 -0.93 12.42
CA PRO A 47 -5.20 -0.47 12.06
C PRO A 47 -6.22 -0.55 13.21
N TYR A 48 -5.96 -1.41 14.21
CA TYR A 48 -6.88 -1.68 15.32
C TYR A 48 -6.57 -0.87 16.58
N PHE A 49 -5.46 -0.13 16.60
CA PHE A 49 -5.07 0.74 17.71
C PHE A 49 -5.88 2.04 17.71
N MET A 50 -6.36 2.45 18.88
CA MET A 50 -7.09 3.70 19.07
C MET A 50 -6.80 4.27 20.45
N LYS A 51 -6.72 5.60 20.54
CA LYS A 51 -6.68 6.32 21.82
C LYS A 51 -8.05 6.93 22.08
N ASN A 52 -8.61 6.63 23.24
CA ASN A 52 -9.87 7.20 23.67
C ASN A 52 -9.73 8.65 24.13
N HIS A 53 -10.86 9.34 24.16
CA HIS A 53 -11.00 10.67 24.77
C HIS A 53 -10.55 10.76 26.24
N LEU A 54 -10.55 9.65 26.98
CA LEU A 54 -10.10 9.53 28.37
C LEU A 54 -8.59 9.21 28.49
N GLY A 55 -7.88 9.11 27.36
CA GLY A 55 -6.45 8.79 27.33
C GLY A 55 -6.11 7.31 27.46
N HIS A 56 -7.09 6.42 27.63
CA HIS A 56 -6.91 4.97 27.55
C HIS A 56 -6.73 4.49 26.11
N PHE A 57 -6.11 3.32 25.95
CA PHE A 57 -5.88 2.69 24.65
C PHE A 57 -6.88 1.56 24.41
N GLU A 58 -7.44 1.49 23.22
CA GLU A 58 -8.40 0.48 22.83
C GLU A 58 -7.91 -0.38 21.67
N CYS A 59 -8.23 -1.67 21.74
CA CYS A 59 -8.12 -2.60 20.63
C CYS A 59 -9.48 -2.79 19.98
N ARG A 60 -9.72 -2.17 18.82
CA ARG A 60 -11.02 -2.29 18.11
C ARG A 60 -11.31 -3.71 17.64
N LEU A 61 -10.28 -4.54 17.46
CA LEU A 61 -10.46 -5.94 17.08
C LEU A 61 -11.03 -6.78 18.22
N CYS A 62 -10.59 -6.54 19.46
CA CYS A 62 -10.94 -7.35 20.62
C CYS A 62 -11.93 -6.66 21.58
N LEU A 63 -12.23 -5.38 21.36
CA LEU A 63 -13.04 -4.53 22.23
C LEU A 63 -12.50 -4.54 23.67
N THR A 64 -11.17 -4.42 23.80
CA THR A 64 -10.48 -4.40 25.09
C THR A 64 -9.85 -3.03 25.34
N LEU A 65 -9.97 -2.58 26.59
CA LEU A 65 -9.37 -1.36 27.11
C LEU A 65 -8.02 -1.67 27.76
N HIS A 66 -7.04 -0.81 27.51
CA HIS A 66 -5.68 -0.91 28.01
C HIS A 66 -5.27 0.43 28.62
N VAL A 67 -4.74 0.39 29.84
CA VAL A 67 -4.33 1.60 30.58
C VAL A 67 -3.09 2.23 29.93
N ASN A 68 -2.14 1.39 29.51
CA ASN A 68 -0.84 1.79 28.98
C ASN A 68 -0.58 1.16 27.60
N GLU A 69 0.20 1.83 26.76
CA GLU A 69 0.66 1.31 25.46
C GLU A 69 1.35 -0.07 25.57
N GLY A 70 2.14 -0.28 26.63
CA GLY A 70 2.76 -1.58 26.87
C GLY A 70 1.75 -2.69 27.17
N SER A 71 0.61 -2.37 27.79
CA SER A 71 -0.49 -3.33 28.00
C SER A 71 -1.18 -3.67 26.68
N TYR A 72 -1.32 -2.70 25.78
CA TYR A 72 -1.82 -2.92 24.43
C TYR A 72 -0.86 -3.80 23.60
N LEU A 73 0.45 -3.51 23.62
CA LEU A 73 1.47 -4.32 22.93
C LEU A 73 1.51 -5.77 23.42
N ALA A 74 1.41 -5.99 24.74
CA ALA A 74 1.33 -7.35 25.28
C ALA A 74 0.03 -8.06 24.84
N HIS A 75 -1.07 -7.31 24.70
CA HIS A 75 -2.33 -7.85 24.21
C HIS A 75 -2.29 -8.27 22.75
N THR A 76 -1.63 -7.52 21.86
CA THR A 76 -1.54 -7.88 20.43
C THR A 76 -0.78 -9.19 20.21
N GLN A 77 0.20 -9.49 21.07
CA GLN A 77 0.92 -10.77 21.09
C GLN A 77 0.14 -11.91 21.76
N GLY A 78 -1.00 -11.60 22.39
CA GLY A 78 -1.84 -12.56 23.10
C GLY A 78 -2.66 -13.47 22.18
N ARG A 79 -2.91 -14.71 22.63
CA ARG A 79 -3.64 -15.73 21.86
C ARG A 79 -5.01 -15.26 21.38
N LYS A 80 -5.78 -14.57 22.25
CA LYS A 80 -7.12 -14.04 21.93
C LYS A 80 -7.09 -13.05 20.76
N HIS A 81 -6.10 -12.16 20.74
CA HIS A 81 -5.94 -11.20 19.67
C HIS A 81 -5.59 -11.88 18.35
N GLN A 82 -4.64 -12.82 18.39
CA GLN A 82 -4.22 -13.60 17.22
C GLN A 82 -5.37 -14.45 16.64
N THR A 83 -6.20 -15.06 17.49
CA THR A 83 -7.38 -15.82 17.02
C THR A 83 -8.43 -14.93 16.37
N ASN A 84 -8.67 -13.72 16.93
CA ASN A 84 -9.62 -12.77 16.33
C ASN A 84 -9.10 -12.23 14.98
N LEU A 85 -7.79 -12.02 14.86
CA LEU A 85 -7.13 -11.66 13.60
C LEU A 85 -7.35 -12.74 12.55
N ALA A 86 -7.12 -14.01 12.90
CA ALA A 86 -7.33 -15.14 12.00
C ALA A 86 -8.80 -15.24 11.53
N ARG A 87 -9.75 -15.17 12.47
CA ARG A 87 -11.18 -15.19 12.16
C ARG A 87 -11.61 -14.04 11.26
N ARG A 88 -11.03 -12.84 11.46
CA ARG A 88 -11.34 -11.67 10.61
C ARG A 88 -10.77 -11.83 9.20
N LYS A 89 -9.55 -12.33 9.07
CA LYS A 89 -8.96 -12.69 7.77
C LYS A 89 -9.79 -13.73 7.02
N GLU A 90 -10.32 -14.73 7.71
CA GLU A 90 -11.20 -15.74 7.12
C GLU A 90 -12.53 -15.14 6.65
N LYS A 91 -13.14 -14.26 7.45
CA LYS A 91 -14.37 -13.56 7.07
C LYS A 91 -14.15 -12.65 5.86
N GLU A 92 -13.07 -11.87 5.84
CA GLU A 92 -12.70 -11.02 4.69
C GLU A 92 -12.41 -11.86 3.45
N LYS A 93 -11.76 -13.02 3.60
CA LYS A 93 -11.55 -13.96 2.50
C LYS A 93 -12.88 -14.49 1.96
N ALA A 94 -13.81 -14.87 2.83
CA ALA A 94 -15.14 -15.33 2.43
C ALA A 94 -15.96 -14.23 1.74
N GLU A 95 -15.92 -13.00 2.25
CA GLU A 95 -16.61 -11.85 1.65
C GLU A 95 -15.99 -11.42 0.32
N SER A 96 -14.66 -11.47 0.22
CA SER A 96 -13.92 -11.23 -1.04
C SER A 96 -14.19 -12.30 -2.12
N ALA A 97 -14.66 -13.49 -1.74
CA ALA A 97 -15.04 -14.53 -2.71
C ALA A 97 -16.44 -14.31 -3.29
N VAL A 98 -17.27 -13.45 -2.67
CA VAL A 98 -18.62 -13.11 -3.13
C VAL A 98 -18.61 -11.90 -4.07
N ALA A 99 -17.62 -11.01 -3.95
CA ALA A 99 -17.31 -10.03 -5.00
C ALA A 99 -16.47 -10.73 -6.09
N PRO A 100 -16.73 -10.51 -7.39
CA PRO A 100 -15.83 -10.97 -8.45
C PRO A 100 -14.53 -10.16 -8.38
N VAL A 101 -13.63 -10.57 -7.49
CA VAL A 101 -12.29 -10.01 -7.39
C VAL A 101 -11.46 -10.63 -8.51
N PRO A 102 -10.87 -9.84 -9.42
CA PRO A 102 -9.98 -10.37 -10.43
C PRO A 102 -8.86 -11.14 -9.72
N ALA A 103 -8.62 -12.37 -10.17
CA ALA A 103 -7.61 -13.25 -9.59
C ALA A 103 -6.29 -12.48 -9.48
N LYS A 104 -5.75 -12.38 -8.26
CA LYS A 104 -4.41 -11.85 -8.03
C LYS A 104 -3.43 -12.84 -8.65
N VAL A 105 -3.09 -12.60 -9.91
CA VAL A 105 -1.98 -13.25 -10.58
C VAL A 105 -0.78 -13.01 -9.68
N ALA A 106 -0.17 -14.09 -9.15
CA ALA A 106 1.08 -14.00 -8.42
C ALA A 106 2.02 -13.13 -9.25
N PRO A 107 2.77 -12.17 -8.66
CA PRO A 107 3.72 -11.40 -9.42
C PRO A 107 4.69 -12.39 -10.05
N SER A 108 4.50 -12.64 -11.35
CA SER A 108 5.55 -13.15 -12.21
C SER A 108 6.78 -12.33 -11.85
N ARG A 109 7.91 -12.98 -11.66
CA ARG A 109 9.18 -12.29 -11.48
C ARG A 109 9.41 -11.51 -12.77
N VAL A 110 8.85 -10.32 -12.86
CA VAL A 110 9.14 -9.34 -13.91
C VAL A 110 10.63 -9.15 -13.74
N GLY A 111 11.41 -9.71 -14.67
CA GLY A 111 12.85 -9.52 -14.68
C GLY A 111 13.09 -8.02 -14.54
N PHE A 112 14.11 -7.64 -13.78
CA PHE A 112 14.56 -6.26 -13.74
C PHE A 112 15.09 -5.90 -15.14
N THR A 113 14.18 -5.55 -16.03
CA THR A 113 14.46 -5.02 -17.36
C THR A 113 14.75 -3.53 -17.18
N VAL A 114 15.90 -3.10 -17.67
CA VAL A 114 16.29 -1.68 -17.64
C VAL A 114 15.32 -0.94 -18.53
N LYS A 115 14.63 0.07 -17.98
CA LYS A 115 13.69 0.88 -18.77
C LYS A 115 14.44 1.79 -19.72
N ILE A 116 14.09 1.75 -21.00
CA ILE A 116 14.78 2.51 -22.06
C ILE A 116 14.27 3.95 -22.22
N GLY A 117 13.12 4.27 -21.63
CA GLY A 117 12.52 5.60 -21.64
C GLY A 117 11.06 5.59 -22.10
N ARG A 118 10.57 6.75 -22.54
CA ARG A 118 9.18 6.93 -22.99
C ARG A 118 9.03 6.57 -24.47
N PRO A 119 7.95 5.88 -24.87
CA PRO A 119 7.68 5.58 -26.27
C PRO A 119 7.24 6.83 -27.03
N GLY A 120 7.38 6.80 -28.36
CA GLY A 120 6.83 7.80 -29.26
C GLY A 120 5.31 7.67 -29.32
N TYR A 121 4.59 8.80 -29.49
CA TYR A 121 3.14 8.76 -29.60
C TYR A 121 2.60 9.86 -30.52
N ARG A 122 1.45 9.57 -31.14
CA ARG A 122 0.62 10.52 -31.88
C ARG A 122 -0.82 10.43 -31.38
N VAL A 123 -1.44 11.59 -31.14
CA VAL A 123 -2.83 11.68 -30.69
C VAL A 123 -3.61 12.54 -31.67
N SER A 124 -4.66 11.96 -32.25
CA SER A 124 -5.52 12.61 -33.22
C SER A 124 -6.94 12.74 -32.65
N LYS A 125 -7.52 13.93 -32.78
CA LYS A 125 -8.92 14.18 -32.42
C LYS A 125 -9.77 13.93 -33.64
N LEU A 126 -10.73 13.01 -33.52
CA LEU A 126 -11.62 12.61 -34.60
C LEU A 126 -13.06 12.97 -34.26
N ARG A 127 -13.89 13.02 -35.30
CA ARG A 127 -15.32 13.16 -35.17
C ARG A 127 -15.98 12.22 -36.16
N ASP A 128 -16.97 11.47 -35.71
CA ASP A 128 -17.77 10.61 -36.59
C ASP A 128 -18.52 11.50 -37.60
N PRO A 129 -18.44 11.26 -38.91
CA PRO A 129 -19.14 12.07 -39.89
C PRO A 129 -20.66 12.02 -39.74
N ASP A 130 -21.21 10.84 -39.40
CA ASP A 130 -22.66 10.64 -39.33
C ASP A 130 -23.24 11.02 -37.96
N SER A 131 -22.70 10.43 -36.89
CA SER A 131 -23.23 10.66 -35.53
C SER A 131 -22.70 11.94 -34.87
N LEU A 132 -21.71 12.60 -35.48
CA LEU A 132 -21.01 13.75 -34.91
C LEU A 132 -20.34 13.49 -33.53
N GLN A 133 -20.26 12.23 -33.11
CA GLN A 133 -19.59 11.81 -31.89
C GLN A 133 -18.11 12.17 -31.91
N LYS A 134 -17.59 12.63 -30.77
CA LYS A 134 -16.17 12.95 -30.62
C LYS A 134 -15.38 11.67 -30.35
N ALA A 135 -14.21 11.57 -30.93
CA ALA A 135 -13.31 10.44 -30.74
C ALA A 135 -11.86 10.88 -30.55
N LEU A 136 -11.09 10.00 -29.93
CA LEU A 136 -9.64 10.11 -29.84
C LEU A 136 -9.01 8.86 -30.44
N LEU A 137 -7.99 9.08 -31.26
CA LEU A 137 -7.12 8.05 -31.80
C LEU A 137 -5.72 8.23 -31.20
N PHE A 138 -5.21 7.18 -30.60
CA PHE A 138 -3.87 7.07 -30.03
C PHE A 138 -3.08 6.08 -30.86
N GLU A 139 -1.91 6.50 -31.31
CA GLU A 139 -0.94 5.65 -31.98
C GLU A 139 0.36 5.74 -31.17
N ILE A 140 0.84 4.62 -30.64
CA ILE A 140 2.06 4.57 -29.82
C ILE A 140 3.08 3.66 -30.48
N ASP A 141 4.26 4.21 -30.68
CA ASP A 141 5.38 3.54 -31.34
C ASP A 141 6.27 2.85 -30.30
N TYR A 142 6.46 1.55 -30.47
CA TYR A 142 7.28 0.70 -29.59
C TYR A 142 8.38 -0.06 -30.36
N PRO A 143 9.31 0.64 -31.05
CA PRO A 143 10.30 0.02 -31.93
C PRO A 143 11.21 -1.01 -31.24
N GLU A 144 11.49 -0.85 -29.95
CA GLU A 144 12.40 -1.70 -29.15
C GLU A 144 11.66 -2.54 -28.10
N ILE A 145 10.38 -2.91 -28.34
CA ILE A 145 9.64 -3.81 -27.45
C ILE A 145 10.29 -5.19 -27.38
N ASN A 146 10.25 -5.83 -26.20
CA ASN A 146 10.76 -7.17 -26.00
C ASN A 146 10.08 -8.21 -26.92
N GLU A 147 10.85 -9.20 -27.38
CA GLU A 147 10.34 -10.24 -28.28
C GLU A 147 9.19 -11.02 -27.62
N GLY A 148 8.05 -11.13 -28.33
CA GLY A 148 6.85 -11.78 -27.83
C GLY A 148 6.05 -10.97 -26.79
N ALA A 149 6.53 -9.81 -26.35
CA ALA A 149 5.75 -8.91 -25.52
C ALA A 149 4.74 -8.12 -26.37
N LYS A 150 3.58 -7.84 -25.77
CA LYS A 150 2.55 -6.98 -26.36
C LYS A 150 2.22 -5.81 -25.44
N PRO A 151 1.88 -4.64 -25.97
CA PRO A 151 1.44 -3.51 -25.17
C PRO A 151 0.06 -3.75 -24.56
N TYR A 152 -0.17 -3.12 -23.41
CA TYR A 152 -1.44 -3.12 -22.69
C TYR A 152 -1.90 -1.69 -22.46
N HIS A 153 -3.22 -1.51 -22.33
CA HIS A 153 -3.80 -0.26 -21.90
C HIS A 153 -4.73 -0.46 -20.71
N ARG A 154 -4.97 0.61 -19.95
CA ARG A 154 -5.92 0.62 -18.84
C ARG A 154 -6.48 2.02 -18.61
N PHE A 155 -7.78 2.11 -18.33
CA PHE A 155 -8.41 3.31 -17.78
C PHE A 155 -8.19 3.36 -16.27
N MET A 156 -7.77 4.52 -15.77
CA MET A 156 -7.49 4.79 -14.37
C MET A 156 -8.24 6.05 -13.92
N SER A 157 -8.84 5.97 -12.73
CA SER A 157 -9.53 7.12 -12.13
C SER A 157 -8.53 8.16 -11.61
N SER A 158 -8.94 9.44 -11.55
CA SER A 158 -8.11 10.51 -11.00
C SER A 158 -7.78 10.35 -9.51
N PHE A 159 -8.53 9.54 -8.77
CA PHE A 159 -8.23 9.19 -7.37
C PHE A 159 -7.09 8.17 -7.21
N GLU A 160 -6.77 7.39 -8.25
CA GLU A 160 -5.70 6.37 -8.19
C GLU A 160 -4.30 6.96 -8.38
N GLN A 161 -4.20 8.14 -9.01
CA GLN A 161 -2.92 8.79 -9.29
C GLN A 161 -2.41 9.60 -8.09
N ARG A 162 -1.09 9.80 -8.02
CA ARG A 162 -0.39 10.46 -6.88
C ARG A 162 0.25 11.80 -7.25
N VAL A 163 0.07 12.27 -8.48
CA VAL A 163 0.73 13.46 -9.05
C VAL A 163 -0.08 14.74 -8.76
N GLU A 164 -1.36 14.76 -9.11
CA GLU A 164 -2.26 15.89 -8.87
C GLU A 164 -2.95 15.72 -7.50
N SER A 165 -2.84 16.73 -6.63
CA SER A 165 -3.53 16.81 -5.33
C SER A 165 -4.10 18.22 -5.16
N PRO A 166 -5.44 18.41 -5.07
CA PRO A 166 -6.49 17.38 -5.06
C PRO A 166 -6.76 16.75 -6.43
N PRO A 167 -7.27 15.49 -6.49
CA PRO A 167 -7.72 14.86 -7.72
C PRO A 167 -8.83 15.63 -8.43
N ASP A 168 -8.68 15.88 -9.73
CA ASP A 168 -9.75 16.44 -10.57
C ASP A 168 -10.64 15.32 -11.12
N THR A 169 -11.91 15.30 -10.71
CA THR A 169 -12.90 14.27 -11.09
C THR A 169 -13.44 14.44 -12.51
N LYS A 170 -13.19 15.59 -13.15
CA LYS A 170 -13.61 15.85 -14.54
C LYS A 170 -12.78 15.08 -15.57
N TYR A 171 -11.67 14.48 -15.14
CA TYR A 171 -10.75 13.76 -16.00
C TYR A 171 -10.52 12.34 -15.50
N GLN A 172 -10.17 11.47 -16.44
CA GLN A 172 -9.66 10.12 -16.23
C GLN A 172 -8.37 9.97 -17.02
N PHE A 173 -7.61 8.91 -16.75
CA PHE A 173 -6.32 8.67 -17.39
C PHE A 173 -6.35 7.38 -18.19
N LEU A 174 -5.94 7.45 -19.46
CA LEU A 174 -5.70 6.28 -20.29
C LEU A 174 -4.21 5.96 -20.27
N LEU A 175 -3.85 4.83 -19.66
CA LEU A 175 -2.46 4.38 -19.52
C LEU A 175 -2.11 3.40 -20.64
N PHE A 176 -0.86 3.45 -21.06
CA PHE A 176 -0.25 2.48 -21.95
C PHE A 176 1.05 1.95 -21.35
N ALA A 177 1.23 0.63 -21.36
CA ALA A 177 2.40 -0.03 -20.81
C ALA A 177 2.90 -1.12 -21.74
N ALA A 178 4.21 -1.13 -21.99
CA ALA A 178 4.94 -2.19 -22.68
C ALA A 178 6.36 -2.24 -22.12
N ASP A 179 6.91 -3.44 -21.95
CA ASP A 179 8.30 -3.64 -21.51
C ASP A 179 9.24 -3.59 -22.73
N PRO A 180 10.34 -2.82 -22.73
CA PRO A 180 11.01 -2.10 -21.62
C PRO A 180 10.70 -0.60 -21.51
N TYR A 181 9.60 -0.14 -22.07
CA TYR A 181 9.24 1.27 -22.03
C TYR A 181 8.62 1.70 -20.68
N GLU A 182 8.72 3.00 -20.40
CA GLU A 182 7.98 3.62 -19.31
C GLU A 182 6.48 3.66 -19.63
N THR A 183 5.66 3.44 -18.62
CA THR A 183 4.21 3.61 -18.73
C THR A 183 3.88 5.09 -18.97
N ILE A 184 3.16 5.36 -20.05
CA ILE A 184 2.64 6.69 -20.36
C ILE A 184 1.16 6.77 -20.00
N ALA A 185 0.68 7.98 -19.70
CA ALA A 185 -0.72 8.23 -19.37
C ALA A 185 -1.21 9.50 -20.08
N PHE A 186 -2.40 9.42 -20.66
CA PHE A 186 -3.07 10.57 -21.26
C PHE A 186 -4.25 11.01 -20.41
N LYS A 187 -4.28 12.29 -20.04
CA LYS A 187 -5.42 12.91 -19.36
C LYS A 187 -6.53 13.12 -20.37
N ILE A 188 -7.64 12.41 -20.20
CA ILE A 188 -8.82 12.48 -21.08
C ILE A 188 -10.04 12.92 -20.27
N PRO A 189 -11.07 13.52 -20.90
CA PRO A 189 -12.31 13.82 -20.22
C PRO A 189 -12.93 12.57 -19.59
N ASN A 190 -13.51 12.72 -18.40
CA ASN A 190 -14.27 11.67 -17.73
C ASN A 190 -15.67 11.56 -18.32
N MET A 191 -15.72 11.24 -19.62
CA MET A 191 -16.94 10.92 -20.37
C MET A 191 -17.01 9.40 -20.55
N GLU A 192 -18.22 8.87 -20.63
CA GLU A 192 -18.42 7.46 -20.89
C GLU A 192 -17.90 7.10 -22.29
N VAL A 193 -17.15 6.01 -22.36
CA VAL A 193 -16.62 5.48 -23.62
C VAL A 193 -17.68 4.57 -24.22
N ASP A 194 -18.02 4.82 -25.48
CA ASP A 194 -18.96 3.99 -26.22
C ASP A 194 -18.32 2.63 -26.53
N ARG A 195 -18.84 1.56 -25.91
CA ARG A 195 -18.38 0.18 -26.08
C ARG A 195 -19.20 -0.60 -27.12
N SER A 196 -20.06 0.08 -27.87
CA SER A 196 -20.79 -0.52 -28.98
C SER A 196 -19.82 -1.03 -30.05
N GLU A 197 -20.26 -2.00 -30.83
CA GLU A 197 -19.45 -2.63 -31.87
C GLU A 197 -18.90 -1.56 -32.85
N GLY A 198 -17.58 -1.54 -33.04
CA GLY A 198 -16.90 -0.57 -33.90
C GLY A 198 -16.59 0.80 -33.28
N LYS A 199 -17.12 1.13 -32.09
CA LYS A 199 -16.87 2.41 -31.39
C LYS A 199 -15.70 2.35 -30.40
N PHE A 200 -15.24 1.16 -30.08
CA PHE A 200 -13.98 0.96 -29.37
C PHE A 200 -13.11 0.00 -30.16
N TYR A 201 -11.90 0.44 -30.52
CA TYR A 201 -10.96 -0.34 -31.31
C TYR A 201 -9.59 -0.31 -30.67
N SER A 202 -8.95 -1.47 -30.58
CA SER A 202 -7.57 -1.60 -30.14
C SER A 202 -6.86 -2.63 -31.01
N ASN A 203 -5.70 -2.28 -31.56
CA ASN A 203 -4.92 -3.17 -32.41
C ASN A 203 -3.42 -3.01 -32.16
N TRP A 204 -2.71 -4.13 -32.14
CA TRP A 204 -1.26 -4.19 -32.06
C TRP A 204 -0.71 -4.71 -33.39
N ASP A 205 -0.03 -3.83 -34.13
CA ASP A 205 0.70 -4.20 -35.33
C ASP A 205 2.12 -4.64 -34.92
N ALA A 206 2.36 -5.94 -34.89
CA ALA A 206 3.64 -6.51 -34.47
C ALA A 206 4.78 -6.24 -35.48
N GLU A 207 4.47 -6.00 -36.75
CA GLU A 207 5.47 -5.72 -37.79
C GLU A 207 5.93 -4.27 -37.72
N LYS A 208 4.98 -3.32 -37.64
CA LYS A 208 5.29 -1.90 -37.49
C LYS A 208 5.66 -1.52 -36.06
N LYS A 209 5.35 -2.40 -35.10
CA LYS A 209 5.48 -2.17 -33.66
C LYS A 209 4.68 -0.94 -33.20
N VAL A 210 3.49 -0.76 -33.76
CA VAL A 210 2.60 0.36 -33.44
C VAL A 210 1.36 -0.16 -32.75
N TYR A 211 1.03 0.45 -31.61
CA TYR A 211 -0.20 0.17 -30.89
C TYR A 211 -1.23 1.28 -31.11
N THR A 212 -2.38 0.89 -31.67
CA THR A 212 -3.44 1.82 -32.02
C THR A 212 -4.65 1.60 -31.13
N ILE A 213 -5.14 2.66 -30.50
CA ILE A 213 -6.43 2.67 -29.81
C ILE A 213 -7.28 3.80 -30.33
N GLN A 214 -8.51 3.49 -30.71
CA GLN A 214 -9.53 4.46 -31.03
C GLN A 214 -10.72 4.28 -30.10
N LEU A 215 -11.17 5.38 -29.52
CA LEU A 215 -12.33 5.42 -28.63
C LEU A 215 -13.24 6.58 -28.99
N PHE A 216 -14.54 6.31 -29.03
CA PHE A 216 -15.59 7.31 -29.15
C PHE A 216 -16.20 7.58 -27.77
N PHE A 217 -16.62 8.83 -27.54
CA PHE A 217 -17.36 9.21 -26.35
C PHE A 217 -18.86 9.20 -26.62
N LEU A 218 -19.63 8.83 -25.58
CA LEU A 218 -21.08 9.01 -25.54
C LEU A 218 -21.46 10.49 -25.37
#